data_AF-A0A0S8GSH0-F1
#
_entry.id   AF-A0A0S8GSH0-F1
#
_cell.length_a   1.000
_cell.length_b   1.000
_cell.length_c   1.000
_cell.angle_alpha   90.00
_cell.angle_beta   90.00
_cell.angle_gamma   90.00
#
_symmetry.space_group_name_H-M   'P 1'
#
loop_
_entity.id
_entity.type
_entity.pdbx_description
1 polymer ?
#
loop_
_entity_poly.entity_id
_entity_poly.type
_entity_poly.pdbx_seq_one_letter_code
_entity_poly.pdbx_strand_id
1 'polypeptide(L)'
;MGRAVVMLSRLRLPALALAWLGATLWGCFDDRSRPTVPVLVDVTVLSDPTGADIVLDGESLGRITPATLTEVPAGQHRFLLELSAAPTQVFSWADTVTVLEEAVDTIDVALEGGCRFNCPLLVDRGRIRCLFNNYGDTCASVFFDLVPALEWPGTSGADYGAGGRLLVAAILDDDAGAQAGDTVATQVYEAAWVGRRPVASSLSGLRQVKQLTYWATSLFSGASLLGLSVTETLVAVDSAGAEDVLFIRLEVQNISNDERYRDLYPSVPAGGYTLRELYLGFGLDGDVGAADDDAGTFDPDLDLAFIYDADFNDDQLGDFGERPALVGLATVEPPAVATRRTLTLWRVTDDWDGGDRQDFAWRLLAGRLRSGDPIGDHPSPDIGHASNDLADYRMTEAYGPLRLAPGETIEMTVALLLAEPVAGTFTPGTRIPPGDPTDPDRTILDVAADLRALAADLPVLWARYRP
;
A
#
# COMPACT_ATOMS: atom_id res chain seq x y z
N MET A 1 -9.65 -37.10 -51.92
CA MET A 1 -10.67 -37.27 -52.99
C MET A 1 -11.42 -35.95 -53.09
N GLY A 2 -11.59 -35.21 -54.19
CA GLY A 2 -11.13 -35.20 -55.59
C GLY A 2 -11.32 -33.74 -56.08
N ARG A 3 -10.38 -33.12 -56.80
CA ARG A 3 -10.18 -33.10 -58.27
C ARG A 3 -11.33 -32.51 -59.11
N ALA A 4 -11.02 -31.39 -59.77
CA ALA A 4 -11.30 -31.03 -61.18
C ALA A 4 -10.38 -29.83 -61.49
N VAL A 5 -9.44 -29.73 -62.45
CA VAL A 5 -9.15 -30.24 -63.80
C VAL A 5 -10.16 -29.86 -64.89
N VAL A 6 -9.78 -28.84 -65.69
CA VAL A 6 -9.99 -28.70 -67.17
C VAL A 6 -8.81 -27.84 -67.70
N MET A 7 -7.76 -28.40 -68.32
CA MET A 7 -7.49 -28.59 -69.78
C MET A 7 -7.60 -27.32 -70.64
N LEU A 8 -6.49 -26.66 -71.02
CA LEU A 8 -5.59 -26.86 -72.20
C LEU A 8 -6.03 -26.12 -73.48
N SER A 9 -5.16 -25.25 -73.99
CA SER A 9 -4.96 -25.08 -75.44
C SER A 9 -3.52 -24.68 -75.75
N ARG A 10 -2.87 -25.48 -76.60
CA ARG A 10 -1.51 -25.32 -77.14
C ARG A 10 -1.55 -24.45 -78.41
N LEU A 11 -0.49 -23.68 -78.65
CA LEU A 11 0.00 -23.40 -80.02
C LEU A 11 1.54 -23.46 -80.06
N ARG A 12 2.07 -23.97 -81.18
CA ARG A 12 3.46 -24.35 -81.44
C ARG A 12 4.12 -23.41 -82.47
N LEU A 13 5.37 -22.97 -82.18
CA LEU A 13 6.60 -22.83 -83.03
C LEU A 13 6.54 -21.94 -84.32
N PRO A 14 7.66 -21.41 -84.90
CA PRO A 14 9.06 -21.88 -84.83
C PRO A 14 10.16 -20.77 -84.70
N ALA A 15 11.40 -21.12 -85.07
CA ALA A 15 12.69 -20.63 -84.59
C ALA A 15 13.47 -19.67 -85.53
N LEU A 16 14.64 -19.22 -85.01
CA LEU A 16 15.89 -18.75 -85.66
C LEU A 16 16.03 -17.26 -86.05
N ALA A 17 16.98 -16.56 -85.41
CA ALA A 17 18.24 -16.09 -86.03
C ALA A 17 19.17 -15.37 -85.03
N LEU A 18 20.48 -15.56 -85.21
CA LEU A 18 21.63 -15.06 -84.44
C LEU A 18 21.78 -13.52 -84.43
N ALA A 19 22.35 -12.96 -83.36
CA ALA A 19 23.60 -12.18 -83.43
C ALA A 19 24.15 -11.84 -82.02
N TRP A 20 25.47 -11.97 -81.89
CA TRP A 20 26.29 -11.68 -80.72
C TRP A 20 26.60 -10.16 -80.56
N LEU A 21 27.12 -9.84 -79.36
CA LEU A 21 27.98 -8.71 -78.95
C LEU A 21 27.32 -7.47 -78.33
N GLY A 22 27.74 -7.18 -77.09
CA GLY A 22 27.82 -5.83 -76.55
C GLY A 22 27.29 -5.67 -75.14
N ALA A 23 28.08 -6.07 -74.14
CA ALA A 23 27.86 -5.65 -72.76
C ALA A 23 28.08 -4.14 -72.65
N THR A 24 27.05 -3.39 -72.26
CA THR A 24 27.21 -2.16 -71.49
C THR A 24 26.20 -2.16 -70.36
N LEU A 25 26.76 -2.22 -69.15
CA LEU A 25 26.09 -2.08 -67.87
C LEU A 25 25.24 -0.82 -67.85
N TRP A 26 23.92 -0.96 -67.95
CA TRP A 26 23.01 -0.11 -67.21
C TRP A 26 22.41 -0.96 -66.11
N GLY A 27 23.14 -1.02 -65.00
CA GLY A 27 22.53 -1.33 -63.73
C GLY A 27 21.35 -0.38 -63.57
N CYS A 28 20.15 -0.96 -63.46
CA CYS A 28 19.09 -0.30 -62.73
C CYS A 28 19.68 -0.04 -61.34
N PHE A 29 20.10 1.20 -61.08
CA PHE A 29 20.22 1.67 -59.71
C PHE A 29 18.83 1.54 -59.11
N ASP A 30 18.67 0.51 -58.29
CA ASP A 30 17.61 0.43 -57.30
C ASP A 30 17.76 1.69 -56.44
N ASP A 31 16.91 2.70 -56.67
CA ASP A 31 16.84 3.95 -55.88
C ASP A 31 16.20 3.64 -54.51
N ARG A 32 16.73 2.63 -53.81
CA ARG A 32 16.30 2.16 -52.49
C ARG A 32 17.38 2.31 -51.43
N SER A 33 18.47 3.00 -51.74
CA SER A 33 19.54 3.28 -50.77
C SER A 33 19.89 4.76 -50.70
N ARG A 34 18.92 5.67 -50.86
CA ARG A 34 19.09 7.01 -50.27
C ARG A 34 19.04 6.82 -48.76
N PRO A 35 20.06 7.25 -47.99
CA PRO A 35 19.90 7.41 -46.56
C PRO A 35 18.75 8.39 -46.38
N THR A 36 17.62 7.91 -45.88
CA THR A 36 16.56 8.80 -45.40
C THR A 36 17.20 9.59 -44.28
N VAL A 37 17.32 10.92 -44.47
CA VAL A 37 17.70 11.81 -43.38
C VAL A 37 16.67 11.55 -42.27
N PRO A 38 17.10 11.18 -41.05
CA PRO A 38 16.16 10.91 -39.97
C PRO A 38 15.31 12.16 -39.78
N VAL A 39 13.99 12.02 -39.80
CA VAL A 39 13.10 13.11 -39.41
C VAL A 39 13.36 13.37 -37.94
N LEU A 40 13.77 14.58 -37.60
CA LEU A 40 14.05 14.99 -36.23
C LEU A 40 12.79 15.61 -35.65
N VAL A 41 12.39 15.18 -34.45
CA VAL A 41 11.19 15.65 -33.76
C VAL A 41 11.48 16.01 -32.31
N ASP A 42 10.58 16.80 -31.73
CA ASP A 42 10.64 17.14 -30.31
C ASP A 42 9.75 16.16 -29.51
N VAL A 43 10.28 15.61 -28.42
CA VAL A 43 9.61 14.64 -27.54
C VAL A 43 9.46 15.25 -26.16
N THR A 44 8.24 15.45 -25.68
CA THR A 44 7.99 15.88 -24.30
C THR A 44 7.98 14.66 -23.39
N VAL A 45 8.77 14.69 -22.33
CA VAL A 45 8.89 13.60 -21.36
C VAL A 45 8.42 14.10 -20.01
N LEU A 46 7.35 13.51 -19.52
CA LEU A 46 6.73 13.72 -18.22
C LEU A 46 6.88 12.43 -17.41
N SER A 47 6.92 12.58 -16.09
CA SER A 47 6.83 11.43 -15.19
C SER A 47 6.09 11.77 -13.92
N ASP A 48 5.51 10.75 -13.31
CA ASP A 48 5.01 10.80 -11.95
C ASP A 48 5.70 9.77 -11.06
N PRO A 49 6.43 10.19 -10.01
CA PRO A 49 6.75 11.59 -9.65
C PRO A 49 7.64 12.32 -10.67
N THR A 50 7.59 13.65 -10.67
CA THR A 50 8.48 14.51 -11.49
C THR A 50 9.90 14.59 -10.92
N GLY A 51 10.87 14.95 -11.77
CA GLY A 51 12.28 15.14 -11.41
C GLY A 51 13.18 13.95 -11.75
N ALA A 52 12.71 13.00 -12.56
CA ALA A 52 13.49 11.82 -12.95
C ALA A 52 14.52 12.16 -14.03
N ASP A 53 15.74 11.66 -13.87
CA ASP A 53 16.80 11.72 -14.88
C ASP A 53 16.38 10.97 -16.14
N ILE A 54 16.65 11.57 -17.31
CA ILE A 54 16.29 11.03 -18.61
C ILE A 54 17.52 10.42 -19.27
N VAL A 55 17.46 9.11 -19.54
CA VAL A 55 18.44 8.34 -20.30
C VAL A 55 17.80 7.87 -21.61
N LEU A 56 18.41 8.24 -22.74
CA LEU A 56 17.95 7.87 -24.09
C LEU A 56 19.01 6.98 -24.75
N ASP A 57 18.62 5.78 -25.20
CA ASP A 57 19.50 4.80 -25.85
C ASP A 57 20.77 4.43 -25.06
N GLY A 58 20.71 4.59 -23.74
CA GLY A 58 21.84 4.34 -22.82
C GLY A 58 22.71 5.56 -22.53
N GLU A 59 22.43 6.72 -23.11
CA GLU A 59 23.11 7.98 -22.83
C GLU A 59 22.28 8.86 -21.87
N SER A 60 22.89 9.29 -20.77
CA SER A 60 22.27 10.27 -19.86
C SER A 60 22.34 11.66 -20.49
N LEU A 61 21.19 12.30 -20.65
CA LEU A 61 21.09 13.60 -21.30
C LEU A 61 21.33 14.79 -20.35
N GLY A 62 21.51 14.53 -19.05
CA GLY A 62 21.62 15.57 -18.02
C GLY A 62 20.34 16.41 -17.87
N ARG A 63 19.19 15.86 -18.26
CA ARG A 63 17.86 16.48 -18.15
C ARG A 63 16.99 15.67 -17.20
N ILE A 64 16.08 16.37 -16.53
CA ILE A 64 15.10 15.78 -15.62
C ILE A 64 13.67 16.07 -16.09
N THR A 65 12.71 15.20 -15.77
CA THR A 65 11.29 15.44 -16.07
C THR A 65 10.70 16.57 -15.21
N PRO A 66 9.76 17.37 -15.72
CA PRO A 66 9.32 17.42 -17.11
C PRO A 66 10.36 18.10 -18.02
N ALA A 67 10.63 17.53 -19.20
CA ALA A 67 11.52 18.13 -20.19
C ALA A 67 11.10 17.83 -21.62
N THR A 68 11.41 18.75 -22.54
CA THR A 68 11.32 18.50 -23.98
C THR A 68 12.72 18.17 -24.51
N LEU A 69 12.86 16.97 -25.09
CA LEU A 69 14.03 16.54 -25.84
C LEU A 69 13.88 17.04 -27.27
N THR A 70 14.83 17.84 -27.72
CA THR A 70 14.85 18.38 -29.09
C THR A 70 15.70 17.52 -29.99
N GLU A 71 15.35 17.48 -31.28
CA GLU A 71 16.13 16.79 -32.32
C GLU A 71 16.25 15.26 -32.10
N VAL A 72 15.21 14.62 -31.59
CA VAL A 72 15.14 13.15 -31.46
C VAL A 72 14.82 12.56 -32.83
N PRO A 73 15.63 11.61 -33.38
CA PRO A 73 15.30 10.93 -34.62
C PRO A 73 13.96 10.18 -34.52
N ALA A 74 13.19 10.15 -35.60
CA ALA A 74 12.05 9.25 -35.71
C ALA A 74 12.56 7.80 -35.81
N GLY A 75 11.92 6.89 -35.06
CA GLY A 75 12.35 5.50 -34.94
C GLY A 75 12.16 4.93 -33.54
N GLN A 76 12.67 3.72 -33.32
CA GLN A 76 12.65 3.08 -32.00
C GLN A 76 13.77 3.63 -31.13
N HIS A 77 13.41 4.06 -29.93
CA HIS A 77 14.32 4.59 -28.92
C HIS A 77 14.05 3.92 -27.57
N ARG A 78 15.10 3.55 -26.85
CA ARG A 78 14.99 3.02 -25.50
C ARG A 78 15.09 4.15 -24.50
N PHE A 79 14.00 4.41 -23.79
CA PHE A 79 13.97 5.37 -22.70
C PHE A 79 14.19 4.65 -21.36
N LEU A 80 14.92 5.30 -20.47
CA LEU A 80 15.01 4.98 -19.05
C LEU A 80 14.86 6.29 -18.28
N LEU A 81 13.83 6.35 -17.43
CA LEU A 81 13.62 7.40 -16.47
C LEU A 81 13.97 6.87 -15.09
N GLU A 82 14.82 7.58 -14.35
CA GLU A 82 15.25 7.17 -13.00
C GLU A 82 15.17 8.33 -12.03
N LEU A 83 14.47 8.16 -10.92
CA LEU A 83 14.41 9.12 -9.82
C LEU A 83 15.00 8.48 -8.56
N SER A 84 16.05 9.08 -8.01
CA SER A 84 16.62 8.71 -6.72
C SER A 84 16.20 9.72 -5.64
N ALA A 85 15.29 9.32 -4.75
CA ALA A 85 14.82 10.16 -3.65
C ALA A 85 15.73 10.05 -2.41
N ALA A 86 16.39 8.90 -2.24
CA ALA A 86 17.38 8.59 -1.21
C ALA A 86 18.27 7.43 -1.70
N PRO A 87 19.44 7.15 -1.06
CA PRO A 87 20.33 6.07 -1.50
C PRO A 87 19.68 4.69 -1.64
N THR A 88 18.58 4.45 -0.92
CA THR A 88 17.82 3.19 -0.94
C THR A 88 16.46 3.31 -1.62
N GLN A 89 16.10 4.47 -2.19
CA GLN A 89 14.78 4.74 -2.78
C GLN A 89 14.94 5.19 -4.23
N VAL A 90 14.80 4.24 -5.16
CA VAL A 90 14.94 4.46 -6.60
C VAL A 90 13.64 4.07 -7.31
N PHE A 91 13.05 5.01 -8.03
CA PHE A 91 11.89 4.83 -8.90
C PHE A 91 12.36 4.86 -10.35
N SER A 92 11.81 3.99 -11.18
CA SER A 92 12.24 3.90 -12.56
C SER A 92 11.12 3.49 -13.50
N TRP A 93 11.25 3.91 -14.74
CA TRP A 93 10.48 3.37 -15.86
C TRP A 93 11.42 3.17 -17.04
N ALA A 94 11.24 2.07 -17.78
CA ALA A 94 12.03 1.80 -18.96
C ALA A 94 11.20 1.08 -20.02
N ASP A 95 11.21 1.62 -21.24
CA ASP A 95 10.53 1.01 -22.37
C ASP A 95 11.18 1.41 -23.70
N THR A 96 10.81 0.69 -24.77
CA THR A 96 11.17 1.03 -26.15
C THR A 96 10.00 1.76 -26.81
N VAL A 97 10.15 3.06 -27.02
CA VAL A 97 9.13 3.93 -27.63
C VAL A 97 9.43 4.12 -29.10
N THR A 98 8.40 4.05 -29.95
CA THR A 98 8.52 4.39 -31.38
C THR A 98 8.15 5.85 -31.60
N VAL A 99 9.14 6.69 -31.81
CA VAL A 99 8.98 8.12 -32.10
C VAL A 99 8.54 8.32 -33.55
N LEU A 100 7.38 8.94 -33.77
CA LEU A 100 6.75 9.12 -35.09
C LEU A 100 7.23 10.39 -35.83
N GLU A 101 7.20 10.36 -37.17
CA GLU A 101 7.71 11.44 -38.05
C GLU A 101 6.83 12.71 -38.05
N GLU A 102 5.55 12.65 -37.70
CA GLU A 102 4.59 13.74 -37.90
C GLU A 102 4.19 14.50 -36.61
N ALA A 103 4.87 14.22 -35.49
CA ALA A 103 4.56 14.68 -34.12
C ALA A 103 3.17 14.21 -33.63
N VAL A 104 3.00 13.71 -32.42
CA VAL A 104 3.44 14.19 -31.11
C VAL A 104 3.71 12.95 -30.28
N ASP A 105 4.73 12.89 -29.43
CA ASP A 105 4.67 11.89 -28.37
C ASP A 105 5.14 12.50 -27.06
N THR A 106 4.14 12.93 -26.30
CA THR A 106 4.36 13.13 -24.88
C THR A 106 4.50 11.74 -24.28
N ILE A 107 5.70 11.39 -23.86
CA ILE A 107 5.91 10.24 -22.99
C ILE A 107 5.46 10.70 -21.61
N ASP A 108 4.33 10.19 -21.14
CA ASP A 108 3.81 10.51 -19.82
C ASP A 108 3.60 9.25 -19.00
N VAL A 109 4.51 9.00 -18.06
CA VAL A 109 4.62 7.67 -17.44
C VAL A 109 4.65 7.74 -15.92
N ALA A 110 4.09 6.72 -15.30
CA ALA A 110 4.30 6.41 -13.90
C ALA A 110 5.67 5.75 -13.71
N LEU A 111 6.43 6.19 -12.71
CA LEU A 111 7.64 5.48 -12.28
C LEU A 111 7.25 4.42 -11.25
N GLU A 112 7.72 3.20 -11.46
CA GLU A 112 7.61 2.14 -10.46
C GLU A 112 8.93 1.96 -9.72
N GLY A 113 8.86 1.77 -8.41
CA GLY A 113 10.03 1.49 -7.60
C GLY A 113 9.86 1.96 -6.17
N GLY A 114 10.97 2.36 -5.58
CA GLY A 114 11.11 2.54 -4.13
C GLY A 114 12.31 1.72 -3.65
N CYS A 115 12.21 1.12 -2.48
CA CYS A 115 13.21 0.13 -2.05
C CYS A 115 13.16 -1.08 -2.98
N ARG A 116 14.09 -1.16 -3.94
CA ARG A 116 13.98 -2.02 -5.12
C ARG A 116 13.92 -3.52 -4.85
N PHE A 117 14.39 -3.98 -3.70
CA PHE A 117 14.25 -5.33 -3.15
C PHE A 117 14.67 -5.19 -1.68
N ASN A 118 14.03 -5.86 -0.73
CA ASN A 118 14.57 -5.94 0.63
C ASN A 118 14.84 -4.56 1.29
N CYS A 119 13.89 -3.62 1.25
CA CYS A 119 13.91 -2.47 2.19
C CYS A 119 14.20 -2.92 3.63
N PRO A 120 13.73 -4.11 4.07
CA PRO A 120 14.05 -4.60 5.40
C PRO A 120 15.42 -5.32 5.57
N LEU A 121 16.13 -5.69 4.50
CA LEU A 121 17.33 -6.56 4.57
C LEU A 121 18.64 -5.90 4.12
N LEU A 122 18.67 -4.58 3.90
CA LEU A 122 19.91 -3.84 3.61
C LEU A 122 20.33 -2.85 4.71
N VAL A 123 19.81 -3.00 5.93
CA VAL A 123 20.29 -2.25 7.11
C VAL A 123 21.28 -3.07 7.94
N ASP A 124 22.22 -3.75 7.31
CA ASP A 124 23.25 -4.49 8.06
C ASP A 124 24.55 -3.69 8.30
N ARG A 125 24.69 -2.43 7.83
CA ARG A 125 25.92 -1.63 8.06
C ARG A 125 25.73 -0.09 8.15
N GLY A 126 24.78 0.40 8.95
CA GLY A 126 24.73 1.83 9.32
C GLY A 126 23.34 2.45 9.43
N ARG A 127 22.49 1.90 10.29
CA ARG A 127 21.08 2.29 10.56
C ARG A 127 20.81 3.79 10.48
N ILE A 128 20.09 4.24 9.45
CA ILE A 128 19.25 5.44 9.54
C ILE A 128 17.95 4.95 10.17
N ARG A 129 17.75 5.15 11.48
CA ARG A 129 16.45 4.94 12.14
C ARG A 129 15.59 6.19 11.89
N CYS A 130 14.38 6.07 11.37
CA CYS A 130 13.43 7.19 11.39
C CYS A 130 12.70 7.17 12.72
N LEU A 131 13.40 7.62 13.76
CA LEU A 131 12.77 7.87 15.06
C LEU A 131 11.74 8.97 14.88
N PHE A 132 10.50 8.63 15.20
CA PHE A 132 9.38 9.56 15.11
C PHE A 132 8.77 9.62 16.50
N ASN A 133 9.20 10.59 17.31
CA ASN A 133 8.84 10.71 18.72
C ASN A 133 9.35 9.50 19.56
N ASN A 134 8.54 8.97 20.49
CA ASN A 134 8.85 7.72 21.21
C ASN A 134 8.61 6.46 20.37
N TYR A 135 8.34 6.59 19.08
CA TYR A 135 8.20 5.44 18.19
C TYR A 135 9.53 5.16 17.48
N GLY A 136 9.87 3.87 17.40
CA GLY A 136 11.06 3.33 16.74
C GLY A 136 11.16 3.60 15.23
N ASP A 137 11.62 2.62 14.46
CA ASP A 137 11.89 2.82 13.03
C ASP A 137 10.61 2.87 12.17
N THR A 138 10.05 4.07 12.01
CA THR A 138 8.87 4.33 11.18
C THR A 138 9.24 4.70 9.72
N CYS A 139 10.48 4.40 9.29
CA CYS A 139 11.00 4.90 8.01
C CYS A 139 10.22 4.41 6.78
N ALA A 140 9.60 3.24 6.85
CA ALA A 140 9.03 2.53 5.71
C ALA A 140 7.48 2.47 5.69
N SER A 141 6.78 3.22 6.55
CA SER A 141 5.36 2.97 6.84
C SER A 141 4.51 2.88 5.57
N VAL A 142 3.86 1.76 5.27
CA VAL A 142 2.74 1.19 6.01
C VAL A 142 3.21 0.19 7.10
N PHE A 143 3.43 0.74 8.28
CA PHE A 143 3.82 0.22 9.61
C PHE A 143 4.42 -1.20 9.75
N PHE A 144 5.67 -1.34 9.31
CA PHE A 144 6.62 -2.37 9.73
C PHE A 144 6.44 -3.76 9.08
N ASP A 145 7.40 -4.13 8.23
CA ASP A 145 7.46 -5.45 7.57
C ASP A 145 8.62 -6.30 8.14
N LEU A 146 9.26 -5.90 9.26
CA LEU A 146 10.28 -6.69 9.96
C LEU A 146 10.43 -6.33 11.44
N VAL A 147 10.75 -7.35 12.23
CA VAL A 147 11.07 -7.32 13.66
C VAL A 147 12.49 -6.79 13.91
N PRO A 148 12.71 -5.85 14.86
CA PRO A 148 11.67 -5.18 15.65
C PRO A 148 10.98 -4.08 14.85
N ALA A 149 9.66 -4.05 14.96
CA ALA A 149 8.79 -3.29 14.09
C ALA A 149 8.31 -2.02 14.82
N LEU A 150 7.65 -2.15 15.98
CA LEU A 150 7.19 -1.03 16.80
C LEU A 150 7.99 -0.94 18.11
N GLU A 151 9.14 -0.25 18.09
CA GLU A 151 9.90 -0.03 19.34
C GLU A 151 9.30 1.13 20.17
N TRP A 152 9.12 0.92 21.48
CA TRP A 152 8.69 1.96 22.43
C TRP A 152 9.30 1.73 23.84
N PRO A 153 9.61 2.79 24.61
CA PRO A 153 9.92 4.14 24.16
C PRO A 153 11.04 4.13 23.12
N GLY A 154 11.11 5.15 22.27
CA GLY A 154 12.00 5.16 21.12
C GLY A 154 13.44 4.85 21.52
N THR A 155 14.08 3.91 20.81
CA THR A 155 15.44 3.39 21.07
C THR A 155 15.61 2.45 22.27
N SER A 156 14.55 2.09 22.99
CA SER A 156 14.59 1.08 24.07
C SER A 156 15.04 -0.29 23.56
N GLY A 157 14.68 -0.62 22.32
CA GLY A 157 14.80 -1.97 21.77
C GLY A 157 13.70 -2.94 22.22
N ALA A 158 12.72 -2.47 23.01
CA ALA A 158 11.52 -3.22 23.36
C ALA A 158 10.49 -3.11 22.23
N ASP A 159 10.09 -4.25 21.67
CA ASP A 159 9.21 -4.35 20.51
C ASP A 159 7.76 -4.61 20.94
N TYR A 160 6.82 -3.88 20.37
CA TYR A 160 5.40 -3.86 20.78
C TYR A 160 4.45 -4.13 19.61
N GLY A 161 4.95 -4.52 18.45
CA GLY A 161 4.11 -4.68 17.28
C GLY A 161 4.90 -5.20 16.11
N ALA A 162 4.37 -6.22 15.45
CA ALA A 162 5.02 -6.89 14.33
C ALA A 162 4.58 -6.33 12.96
N GLY A 163 3.46 -5.61 12.90
CA GLY A 163 2.99 -5.01 11.64
C GLY A 163 1.68 -4.23 11.75
N GLY A 164 1.45 -3.29 10.84
CA GLY A 164 0.20 -2.55 10.77
C GLY A 164 -0.04 -1.94 9.38
N ARG A 165 -1.31 -1.83 8.98
CA ARG A 165 -1.68 -1.24 7.68
C ARG A 165 -3.12 -0.87 7.52
N LEU A 166 -3.38 -0.05 6.50
CA LEU A 166 -4.73 0.13 5.97
C LEU A 166 -5.29 -1.23 5.51
N LEU A 167 -6.37 -1.64 6.16
CA LEU A 167 -7.24 -2.71 5.73
C LEU A 167 -8.34 -2.14 4.83
N VAL A 168 -8.49 -2.76 3.67
CA VAL A 168 -9.51 -2.41 2.68
C VAL A 168 -10.29 -3.67 2.41
N ALA A 169 -11.62 -3.60 2.50
CA ALA A 169 -12.50 -4.65 1.99
C ALA A 169 -13.66 -4.05 1.22
N ALA A 170 -13.94 -4.53 0.02
CA ALA A 170 -15.03 -4.03 -0.80
C ALA A 170 -15.64 -5.13 -1.65
N ILE A 171 -16.72 -4.79 -2.33
CA ILE A 171 -17.25 -5.54 -3.45
C ILE A 171 -17.06 -4.70 -4.72
N LEU A 172 -16.57 -5.32 -5.78
CA LEU A 172 -16.40 -4.65 -7.07
C LEU A 172 -17.75 -4.48 -7.77
N ASP A 173 -17.98 -3.32 -8.38
CA ASP A 173 -19.19 -3.07 -9.16
C ASP A 173 -19.15 -3.70 -10.55
N ASP A 174 -20.21 -3.50 -11.33
CA ASP A 174 -20.39 -4.12 -12.63
C ASP A 174 -19.34 -3.66 -13.67
N ASP A 175 -18.72 -2.49 -13.44
CA ASP A 175 -17.72 -1.92 -14.34
C ASP A 175 -16.34 -2.60 -14.18
N ALA A 176 -16.14 -3.41 -13.14
CA ALA A 176 -14.91 -4.19 -12.92
C ALA A 176 -14.72 -5.36 -13.90
N GLY A 177 -15.62 -5.52 -14.88
CA GLY A 177 -15.47 -6.51 -15.95
C GLY A 177 -15.58 -7.94 -15.43
N ALA A 178 -14.53 -8.74 -15.60
CA ALA A 178 -14.54 -10.15 -15.20
C ALA A 178 -14.63 -10.36 -13.68
N GLN A 179 -14.27 -9.33 -12.88
CA GLN A 179 -14.28 -9.37 -11.42
C GLN A 179 -15.54 -8.72 -10.83
N ALA A 180 -16.53 -8.38 -11.66
CA ALA A 180 -17.76 -7.75 -11.21
C ALA A 180 -18.49 -8.61 -10.16
N GLY A 181 -18.76 -8.02 -9.00
CA GLY A 181 -19.40 -8.70 -7.87
C GLY A 181 -18.47 -9.46 -6.95
N ASP A 182 -17.17 -9.57 -7.26
CA ASP A 182 -16.19 -10.21 -6.39
C ASP A 182 -15.97 -9.39 -5.12
N THR A 183 -15.88 -10.08 -3.98
CA THR A 183 -15.37 -9.51 -2.73
C THR A 183 -13.86 -9.46 -2.78
N VAL A 184 -13.31 -8.31 -2.40
CA VAL A 184 -11.88 -8.05 -2.37
C VAL A 184 -11.48 -7.52 -1.01
N ALA A 185 -10.38 -8.00 -0.45
CA ALA A 185 -9.93 -7.59 0.88
C ALA A 185 -8.41 -7.73 1.05
N THR A 186 -7.78 -6.79 1.77
CA THR A 186 -6.38 -6.92 2.23
C THR A 186 -6.26 -7.69 3.54
N GLN A 187 -5.05 -8.18 3.83
CA GLN A 187 -4.63 -8.66 5.16
C GLN A 187 -3.47 -7.85 5.73
N VAL A 188 -3.23 -7.95 7.04
CA VAL A 188 -2.18 -7.23 7.81
C VAL A 188 -0.74 -7.53 7.37
N TYR A 189 -0.51 -8.56 6.55
CA TYR A 189 0.80 -8.86 5.93
C TYR A 189 0.76 -8.97 4.40
N GLU A 190 -0.31 -8.50 3.76
CA GLU A 190 -0.40 -8.49 2.29
C GLU A 190 0.49 -7.41 1.66
N ALA A 191 1.50 -7.81 0.89
CA ALA A 191 2.37 -6.90 0.13
C ALA A 191 1.65 -6.26 -1.08
N ALA A 192 0.47 -5.70 -0.89
CA ALA A 192 -0.39 -5.18 -1.95
C ALA A 192 -0.02 -3.77 -2.42
N TRP A 193 1.07 -3.16 -1.91
CA TRP A 193 1.36 -1.73 -2.10
C TRP A 193 2.76 -1.50 -2.66
N VAL A 194 2.86 -0.67 -3.70
CA VAL A 194 4.13 -0.17 -4.24
C VAL A 194 4.27 1.30 -3.90
N GLY A 195 5.37 1.66 -3.24
CA GLY A 195 5.69 3.05 -2.93
C GLY A 195 5.85 3.89 -4.18
N ARG A 196 5.48 5.17 -4.09
CA ARG A 196 5.58 6.13 -5.21
C ARG A 196 6.53 7.27 -4.90
N ARG A 197 6.54 7.76 -3.66
CA ARG A 197 7.46 8.81 -3.15
C ARG A 197 7.18 9.11 -1.66
N PRO A 198 8.17 9.50 -0.85
CA PRO A 198 7.94 10.40 0.27
C PRO A 198 7.66 11.81 -0.27
N VAL A 199 6.48 12.35 -0.01
CA VAL A 199 6.05 13.64 -0.59
C VAL A 199 6.66 14.81 0.17
N ALA A 200 6.78 14.69 1.49
CA ALA A 200 7.37 15.72 2.35
C ALA A 200 7.74 15.16 3.73
N SER A 201 8.82 15.68 4.30
CA SER A 201 9.11 15.60 5.73
C SER A 201 9.26 17.02 6.26
N SER A 202 8.60 17.35 7.37
CA SER A 202 8.74 18.67 8.00
C SER A 202 8.82 18.55 9.51
N LEU A 203 9.61 19.44 10.11
CA LEU A 203 9.69 19.65 11.54
C LEU A 203 9.29 21.10 11.81
N SER A 204 8.24 21.30 12.61
CA SER A 204 7.75 22.63 12.99
C SER A 204 7.47 22.67 14.48
N GLY A 205 8.37 23.32 15.24
CA GLY A 205 8.31 23.33 16.70
C GLY A 205 8.44 21.90 17.25
N LEU A 206 7.37 21.44 17.90
CA LEU A 206 7.26 20.11 18.51
C LEU A 206 6.68 19.06 17.56
N ARG A 207 6.16 19.48 16.40
CA ARG A 207 5.45 18.60 15.47
C ARG A 207 6.39 18.07 14.41
N GLN A 208 6.42 16.75 14.26
CA GLN A 208 7.03 16.04 13.15
C GLN A 208 5.93 15.58 12.19
N VAL A 209 6.12 15.80 10.89
CA VAL A 209 5.19 15.32 9.84
C VAL A 209 5.98 14.60 8.76
N LYS A 210 5.49 13.43 8.34
CA LYS A 210 6.02 12.67 7.22
C LYS A 210 4.89 12.15 6.34
N GLN A 211 5.00 12.36 5.04
CA GLN A 211 3.99 11.94 4.08
C GLN A 211 4.55 10.97 3.06
N LEU A 212 3.81 9.90 2.79
CA LEU A 212 4.15 8.82 1.88
C LEU A 212 2.94 8.51 0.99
N THR A 213 3.17 8.12 -0.27
CA THR A 213 2.10 7.72 -1.19
C THR A 213 2.39 6.35 -1.80
N TYR A 214 1.36 5.52 -1.84
CA TYR A 214 1.38 4.12 -2.26
C TYR A 214 0.30 3.84 -3.29
N TRP A 215 0.59 2.96 -4.24
CA TRP A 215 -0.38 2.42 -5.18
C TRP A 215 -0.59 0.95 -4.93
N ALA A 216 -1.85 0.50 -5.04
CA ALA A 216 -2.15 -0.92 -5.01
C ALA A 216 -1.51 -1.61 -6.22
N THR A 217 -0.92 -2.79 -6.01
CA THR A 217 -0.22 -3.57 -7.02
C THR A 217 -0.66 -5.02 -7.03
N SER A 218 -0.57 -5.66 -8.20
CA SER A 218 -0.76 -7.10 -8.35
C SER A 218 0.54 -7.90 -8.18
N LEU A 219 1.69 -7.23 -8.02
CA LEU A 219 3.01 -7.87 -8.04
C LEU A 219 3.22 -8.92 -6.94
N PHE A 220 2.54 -8.77 -5.80
CA PHE A 220 2.78 -9.66 -4.64
C PHE A 220 1.53 -10.26 -4.01
N SER A 221 0.31 -9.87 -4.40
CA SER A 221 -0.91 -10.37 -3.75
C SER A 221 -2.10 -10.74 -4.65
N GLY A 222 -1.89 -10.73 -5.98
CA GLY A 222 -3.00 -10.91 -6.94
C GLY A 222 -3.78 -9.61 -7.19
N ALA A 223 -4.71 -9.63 -8.15
CA ALA A 223 -5.35 -8.44 -8.71
C ALA A 223 -6.53 -7.86 -7.90
N SER A 224 -6.58 -8.10 -6.60
CA SER A 224 -7.78 -7.92 -5.78
C SER A 224 -8.17 -6.44 -5.58
N LEU A 225 -7.20 -5.54 -5.46
CA LEU A 225 -7.45 -4.14 -5.07
C LEU A 225 -6.79 -3.13 -6.00
N LEU A 226 -6.57 -3.51 -7.25
CA LEU A 226 -6.01 -2.60 -8.25
C LEU A 226 -6.87 -1.33 -8.35
N GLY A 227 -6.25 -0.19 -8.67
CA GLY A 227 -6.93 1.09 -8.83
C GLY A 227 -7.08 1.89 -7.54
N LEU A 228 -6.37 1.55 -6.47
CA LEU A 228 -6.29 2.37 -5.25
C LEU A 228 -4.93 3.06 -5.10
N SER A 229 -4.98 4.32 -4.65
CA SER A 229 -3.84 5.08 -4.15
C SER A 229 -4.10 5.46 -2.72
N VAL A 230 -3.08 5.38 -1.87
CA VAL A 230 -3.14 5.76 -0.46
C VAL A 230 -2.04 6.77 -0.19
N THR A 231 -2.43 7.95 0.25
CA THR A 231 -1.49 8.91 0.85
C THR A 231 -1.61 8.81 2.36
N GLU A 232 -0.50 8.46 2.99
CA GLU A 232 -0.36 8.34 4.44
C GLU A 232 0.43 9.54 4.95
N THR A 233 -0.10 10.22 5.97
CA THR A 233 0.57 11.32 6.66
C THR A 233 0.71 10.97 8.14
N LEU A 234 1.94 10.69 8.56
CA LEU A 234 2.32 10.51 9.95
C LEU A 234 2.46 11.88 10.60
N VAL A 235 1.86 12.05 11.78
CA VAL A 235 1.97 13.26 12.58
C VAL A 235 2.28 12.86 14.02
N ALA A 236 3.45 13.25 14.51
CA ALA A 236 3.86 13.04 15.89
C ALA A 236 4.22 14.37 16.55
N VAL A 237 4.13 14.39 17.88
CA VAL A 237 4.32 15.59 18.68
C VAL A 237 5.22 15.28 19.85
N ASP A 238 6.42 15.86 19.83
CA ASP A 238 7.40 15.71 20.89
C ASP A 238 7.05 16.70 22.01
N SER A 239 6.58 16.21 23.17
CA SER A 239 6.20 16.93 24.40
C SER A 239 4.73 17.34 24.59
N ALA A 240 4.39 17.51 25.89
CA ALA A 240 3.07 17.78 26.47
C ALA A 240 2.18 16.54 26.72
N GLY A 241 2.78 15.38 27.00
CA GLY A 241 2.04 14.14 27.29
C GLY A 241 1.47 13.48 26.05
N ALA A 242 1.98 13.83 24.87
CA ALA A 242 1.57 13.30 23.57
C ALA A 242 2.75 12.60 22.85
N GLU A 243 3.88 12.47 23.54
CA GLU A 243 5.06 11.74 23.08
C GLU A 243 4.76 10.29 22.71
N ASP A 244 3.70 9.72 23.29
CA ASP A 244 3.28 8.34 23.10
C ASP A 244 2.05 8.21 22.19
N VAL A 245 1.75 9.25 21.39
CA VAL A 245 0.68 9.24 20.38
C VAL A 245 1.27 9.46 18.99
N LEU A 246 0.87 8.61 18.05
CA LEU A 246 1.17 8.75 16.62
C LEU A 246 -0.13 8.83 15.83
N PHE A 247 -0.40 9.99 15.22
CA PHE A 247 -1.53 10.14 14.31
C PHE A 247 -1.14 9.72 12.89
N ILE A 248 -2.09 9.08 12.22
CA ILE A 248 -1.94 8.55 10.87
C ILE A 248 -3.17 8.99 10.08
N ARG A 249 -2.99 9.99 9.22
CA ARG A 249 -4.02 10.44 8.28
C ARG A 249 -3.87 9.68 6.98
N LEU A 250 -4.94 9.03 6.55
CA LEU A 250 -5.02 8.19 5.37
C LEU A 250 -5.97 8.83 4.38
N GLU A 251 -5.47 9.17 3.19
CA GLU A 251 -6.26 9.64 2.05
C GLU A 251 -6.29 8.51 1.01
N VAL A 252 -7.43 7.82 0.90
CA VAL A 252 -7.64 6.68 0.00
C VAL A 252 -8.38 7.17 -1.24
N GLN A 253 -7.69 7.15 -2.38
CA GLN A 253 -8.22 7.56 -3.67
C GLN A 253 -8.42 6.36 -4.59
N ASN A 254 -9.55 6.33 -5.28
CA ASN A 254 -9.74 5.43 -6.40
C ASN A 254 -9.15 6.06 -7.67
N ILE A 255 -8.01 5.54 -8.11
CA ILE A 255 -7.28 5.95 -9.31
C ILE A 255 -7.46 4.96 -10.46
N SER A 256 -8.47 4.10 -10.43
CA SER A 256 -8.71 3.10 -11.48
C SER A 256 -8.96 3.70 -12.88
N ASN A 257 -9.33 4.99 -12.97
CA ASN A 257 -9.46 5.72 -14.23
C ASN A 257 -8.17 6.44 -14.66
N ASP A 258 -7.14 6.52 -13.82
CA ASP A 258 -5.87 7.16 -14.13
C ASP A 258 -5.15 6.40 -15.26
N GLU A 259 -4.73 7.13 -16.29
CA GLU A 259 -4.08 6.54 -17.47
C GLU A 259 -2.72 5.94 -17.12
N ARG A 260 -1.89 6.64 -16.34
CA ARG A 260 -0.56 6.15 -15.94
C ARG A 260 -0.67 4.91 -15.06
N TYR A 261 -1.70 4.82 -14.23
CA TYR A 261 -2.00 3.60 -13.47
C TYR A 261 -2.36 2.44 -14.38
N ARG A 262 -3.24 2.66 -15.35
CA ARG A 262 -3.68 1.61 -16.28
C ARG A 262 -2.59 1.15 -17.25
N ASP A 263 -1.62 1.99 -17.57
CA ASP A 263 -0.45 1.58 -18.34
C ASP A 263 0.38 0.50 -17.61
N LEU A 264 0.43 0.57 -16.27
CA LEU A 264 1.07 -0.44 -15.43
C LEU A 264 0.16 -1.65 -15.19
N TYR A 265 -1.15 -1.42 -15.09
CA TYR A 265 -2.16 -2.43 -14.78
C TYR A 265 -3.24 -2.51 -15.88
N PRO A 266 -2.92 -3.04 -17.07
CA PRO A 266 -3.82 -3.03 -18.23
C PRO A 266 -5.05 -3.93 -18.06
N SER A 267 -5.11 -4.73 -16.99
CA SER A 267 -6.32 -5.47 -16.60
C SER A 267 -7.41 -4.56 -16.02
N VAL A 268 -7.07 -3.35 -15.58
CA VAL A 268 -8.05 -2.39 -15.07
C VAL A 268 -8.85 -1.78 -16.23
N PRO A 269 -10.20 -1.86 -16.20
CA PRO A 269 -11.07 -1.28 -17.22
C PRO A 269 -10.83 0.20 -17.47
N ALA A 270 -11.00 0.65 -18.72
CA ALA A 270 -10.66 2.01 -19.13
C ALA A 270 -11.45 3.12 -18.40
N GLY A 271 -12.68 2.83 -17.97
CA GLY A 271 -13.50 3.76 -17.19
C GLY A 271 -13.21 3.73 -15.68
N GLY A 272 -12.31 2.85 -15.23
CA GLY A 272 -12.23 2.46 -13.83
C GLY A 272 -13.45 1.65 -13.38
N TYR A 273 -13.56 1.44 -12.07
CA TYR A 273 -14.71 0.77 -11.44
C TYR A 273 -14.94 1.31 -10.03
N THR A 274 -16.15 1.14 -9.50
CA THR A 274 -16.48 1.59 -8.15
C THR A 274 -16.25 0.47 -7.13
N LEU A 275 -15.62 0.81 -6.01
CA LEU A 275 -15.67 -0.05 -4.81
C LEU A 275 -16.96 0.26 -4.04
N ARG A 276 -17.84 -0.73 -3.88
CA ARG A 276 -19.11 -0.63 -3.15
C ARG A 276 -19.09 -1.52 -1.92
N GLU A 277 -19.93 -1.20 -0.94
CA GLU A 277 -19.87 -1.83 0.39
C GLU A 277 -18.43 -1.90 0.92
N LEU A 278 -17.73 -0.78 0.74
CA LEU A 278 -16.34 -0.60 1.12
C LEU A 278 -16.25 -0.42 2.64
N TYR A 279 -15.33 -1.13 3.27
CA TYR A 279 -14.92 -0.96 4.65
C TYR A 279 -13.45 -0.60 4.68
N LEU A 280 -13.12 0.47 5.39
CA LEU A 280 -11.76 0.91 5.64
C LEU A 280 -11.48 0.79 7.13
N GLY A 281 -10.38 0.15 7.49
CA GLY A 281 -9.89 0.10 8.85
C GLY A 281 -8.39 0.20 8.89
N PHE A 282 -7.84 0.46 10.06
CA PHE A 282 -6.41 0.27 10.29
C PHE A 282 -6.23 -1.05 11.05
N GLY A 283 -5.49 -2.00 10.48
CA GLY A 283 -5.16 -3.27 11.10
C GLY A 283 -3.81 -3.19 11.79
N LEU A 284 -3.70 -3.75 12.98
CA LEU A 284 -2.48 -3.77 13.78
C LEU A 284 -2.29 -5.15 14.41
N ASP A 285 -1.08 -5.68 14.25
CA ASP A 285 -0.57 -6.85 14.93
C ASP A 285 0.27 -6.38 16.12
N GLY A 286 -0.34 -6.41 17.31
CA GLY A 286 0.30 -6.03 18.56
C GLY A 286 1.02 -7.24 19.12
N ASP A 287 2.35 -7.27 18.98
CA ASP A 287 3.24 -8.36 19.35
C ASP A 287 4.09 -7.86 20.52
N VAL A 288 3.54 -7.92 21.74
CA VAL A 288 4.10 -7.29 22.94
C VAL A 288 5.13 -8.22 23.57
N GLY A 289 6.36 -8.17 23.04
CA GLY A 289 7.41 -9.07 23.48
C GLY A 289 7.23 -10.48 22.91
N ALA A 290 6.72 -11.43 23.69
CA ALA A 290 6.38 -12.77 23.23
C ALA A 290 4.90 -12.87 22.85
N ALA A 291 4.62 -13.01 21.55
CA ALA A 291 3.28 -13.17 20.98
C ALA A 291 2.32 -14.20 21.63
N ASP A 292 2.82 -15.18 22.41
CA ASP A 292 2.03 -16.35 22.82
C ASP A 292 0.85 -16.00 23.76
N ASP A 293 0.85 -14.85 24.43
CA ASP A 293 -0.20 -14.41 25.35
C ASP A 293 -0.59 -12.93 25.25
N ASP A 294 -0.55 -12.37 24.06
CA ASP A 294 -1.00 -11.01 23.75
C ASP A 294 -2.53 -10.89 23.70
N ALA A 295 -3.14 -10.63 24.84
CA ALA A 295 -4.59 -10.45 24.93
C ALA A 295 -5.03 -9.12 24.31
N GLY A 296 -6.16 -9.15 23.60
CA GLY A 296 -6.79 -7.96 23.03
C GLY A 296 -8.16 -7.66 23.64
N THR A 297 -8.51 -6.38 23.73
CA THR A 297 -9.86 -5.94 24.12
C THR A 297 -10.22 -4.56 23.53
N PHE A 298 -11.45 -4.12 23.78
CA PHE A 298 -11.93 -2.76 23.48
C PHE A 298 -12.36 -2.03 24.75
N ASP A 299 -12.24 -0.70 24.74
CA ASP A 299 -13.07 0.24 25.49
C ASP A 299 -14.04 0.94 24.50
N PRO A 300 -15.29 0.47 24.40
CA PRO A 300 -16.26 1.01 23.44
C PRO A 300 -16.67 2.47 23.69
N ASP A 301 -16.49 3.00 24.90
CA ASP A 301 -16.84 4.39 25.23
C ASP A 301 -15.80 5.39 24.68
N LEU A 302 -14.58 4.91 24.43
CA LEU A 302 -13.45 5.68 23.92
C LEU A 302 -13.07 5.33 22.48
N ASP A 303 -13.79 4.39 21.85
CA ASP A 303 -13.45 3.85 20.54
C ASP A 303 -12.00 3.34 20.46
N LEU A 304 -11.56 2.74 21.56
CA LEU A 304 -10.19 2.29 21.76
C LEU A 304 -10.13 0.77 21.68
N ALA A 305 -9.43 0.23 20.69
CA ALA A 305 -8.94 -1.14 20.72
C ALA A 305 -7.55 -1.16 21.36
N PHE A 306 -7.21 -2.19 22.13
CA PHE A 306 -5.85 -2.33 22.63
C PHE A 306 -5.45 -3.78 22.87
N ILE A 307 -4.16 -4.04 22.72
CA ILE A 307 -3.49 -5.31 22.95
C ILE A 307 -2.46 -5.13 24.06
N TYR A 308 -2.27 -6.17 24.87
CA TYR A 308 -1.35 -6.18 26.00
C TYR A 308 -0.89 -7.60 26.33
N ASP A 309 0.32 -7.72 26.89
CA ASP A 309 0.82 -8.97 27.47
C ASP A 309 -0.04 -9.36 28.68
N ALA A 310 -0.66 -10.54 28.62
CA ALA A 310 -1.71 -10.89 29.57
C ALA A 310 -1.24 -11.02 31.01
N ASP A 311 0.03 -11.35 31.27
CA ASP A 311 0.57 -11.51 32.62
C ASP A 311 1.57 -10.43 33.04
N PHE A 312 1.82 -9.48 32.16
CA PHE A 312 2.73 -8.34 32.28
C PHE A 312 4.14 -8.77 32.69
N ASN A 313 4.65 -9.86 32.09
CA ASN A 313 5.96 -10.42 32.38
C ASN A 313 6.64 -11.03 31.14
N ASP A 314 7.42 -10.21 30.43
CA ASP A 314 8.18 -10.62 29.25
C ASP A 314 9.67 -10.19 29.30
N ASP A 315 10.58 -11.15 29.35
CA ASP A 315 12.02 -10.89 29.44
C ASP A 315 12.63 -10.25 28.16
N GLN A 316 11.96 -10.36 27.00
CA GLN A 316 12.44 -9.79 25.73
C GLN A 316 12.37 -8.27 25.73
N LEU A 317 11.46 -7.69 26.51
CA LEU A 317 11.26 -6.24 26.64
C LEU A 317 12.27 -5.57 27.60
N GLY A 318 13.19 -6.33 28.20
CA GLY A 318 14.28 -5.81 29.01
C GLY A 318 13.78 -5.00 30.21
N ASP A 319 14.12 -3.71 30.26
CA ASP A 319 13.76 -2.81 31.37
C ASP A 319 12.23 -2.64 31.55
N PHE A 320 11.44 -3.02 30.55
CA PHE A 320 9.98 -2.98 30.57
C PHE A 320 9.34 -4.35 30.81
N GLY A 321 10.12 -5.42 31.00
CA GLY A 321 9.59 -6.78 31.05
C GLY A 321 8.57 -7.04 32.17
N GLU A 322 8.71 -6.39 33.32
CA GLU A 322 7.74 -6.48 34.43
C GLU A 322 6.64 -5.39 34.37
N ARG A 323 6.54 -4.65 33.27
CA ARG A 323 5.50 -3.62 33.03
C ARG A 323 5.34 -3.33 31.52
N PRO A 324 5.16 -4.36 30.68
CA PRO A 324 5.00 -4.16 29.24
C PRO A 324 3.89 -3.13 28.98
N ALA A 325 4.18 -2.20 28.09
CA ALA A 325 3.20 -1.21 27.66
C ALA A 325 1.99 -1.87 26.98
N LEU A 326 0.85 -1.20 27.06
CA LEU A 326 -0.34 -1.55 26.28
C LEU A 326 -0.28 -0.80 24.94
N VAL A 327 -0.71 -1.46 23.87
CA VAL A 327 -0.71 -0.94 22.50
C VAL A 327 -2.14 -0.63 22.09
N GLY A 328 -2.46 0.65 21.93
CA GLY A 328 -3.80 1.15 21.63
C GLY A 328 -3.96 1.62 20.19
N LEU A 329 -5.14 1.41 19.62
CA LEU A 329 -5.57 1.92 18.32
C LEU A 329 -6.95 2.57 18.47
N ALA A 330 -7.07 3.81 18.00
CA ALA A 330 -8.35 4.54 18.00
C ALA A 330 -8.51 5.38 16.74
N THR A 331 -9.73 5.49 16.22
CA THR A 331 -10.06 6.40 15.12
C THR A 331 -10.46 7.77 15.65
N VAL A 332 -9.76 8.81 15.18
CA VAL A 332 -9.96 10.20 15.64
C VAL A 332 -10.87 10.97 14.70
N GLU A 333 -10.74 10.73 13.40
CA GLU A 333 -11.65 11.25 12.37
C GLU A 333 -12.06 10.09 11.46
N PRO A 334 -13.26 9.52 11.64
CA PRO A 334 -13.73 8.44 10.77
C PRO A 334 -14.13 8.98 9.38
N PRO A 335 -14.26 8.12 8.37
CA PRO A 335 -14.82 8.50 7.08
C PRO A 335 -16.19 9.18 7.22
N ALA A 336 -16.34 10.40 6.70
CA ALA A 336 -17.49 11.27 6.98
C ALA A 336 -18.88 10.69 6.63
N VAL A 337 -18.93 9.71 5.72
CA VAL A 337 -20.18 9.08 5.26
C VAL A 337 -20.35 7.64 5.75
N ALA A 338 -19.42 7.13 6.58
CA ALA A 338 -19.57 5.82 7.19
C ALA A 338 -20.81 5.80 8.09
N THR A 339 -21.56 4.70 8.05
CA THR A 339 -22.80 4.54 8.84
C THR A 339 -22.68 3.47 9.92
N ARG A 340 -21.59 2.70 9.89
CA ARG A 340 -21.26 1.63 10.83
C ARG A 340 -19.77 1.68 11.15
N ARG A 341 -19.49 1.40 12.42
CA ARG A 341 -18.19 1.01 12.94
C ARG A 341 -18.23 -0.47 13.30
N THR A 342 -17.12 -1.17 13.09
CA THR A 342 -16.91 -2.54 13.55
C THR A 342 -15.56 -2.61 14.27
N LEU A 343 -15.59 -2.87 15.58
CA LEU A 343 -14.40 -3.18 16.37
C LEU A 343 -14.14 -4.69 16.33
N THR A 344 -13.02 -5.11 15.75
CA THR A 344 -12.73 -6.54 15.56
C THR A 344 -11.34 -6.88 16.04
N LEU A 345 -11.27 -7.92 16.87
CA LEU A 345 -10.08 -8.61 17.32
C LEU A 345 -10.14 -10.04 16.79
N TRP A 346 -9.05 -10.59 16.29
CA TRP A 346 -8.97 -11.98 15.86
C TRP A 346 -7.58 -12.54 16.15
N ARG A 347 -7.50 -13.85 16.35
CA ARG A 347 -6.21 -14.50 16.58
C ARG A 347 -5.45 -14.62 15.28
N VAL A 348 -4.13 -14.57 15.30
CA VAL A 348 -3.29 -14.84 14.12
C VAL A 348 -3.61 -16.21 13.50
N THR A 349 -3.96 -17.21 14.32
CA THR A 349 -4.39 -18.53 13.81
C THR A 349 -5.73 -18.55 13.08
N ASP A 350 -6.56 -17.51 13.25
CA ASP A 350 -7.82 -17.31 12.53
C ASP A 350 -7.65 -16.43 11.28
N ASP A 351 -6.40 -16.10 10.93
CA ASP A 351 -6.09 -15.39 9.69
C ASP A 351 -6.61 -16.11 8.45
N TRP A 352 -6.79 -15.31 7.41
CA TRP A 352 -7.43 -15.74 6.18
C TRP A 352 -6.47 -16.15 5.08
N ASP A 353 -5.40 -16.87 5.40
CA ASP A 353 -4.36 -17.24 4.42
C ASP A 353 -4.75 -18.39 3.44
N GLY A 354 -5.98 -18.92 3.50
CA GLY A 354 -6.44 -20.01 2.62
C GLY A 354 -7.87 -19.83 2.08
N GLY A 355 -8.30 -20.73 1.17
CA GLY A 355 -9.70 -20.86 0.74
C GLY A 355 -10.35 -19.60 0.14
N ASP A 356 -11.60 -19.33 0.55
CA ASP A 356 -12.41 -18.14 0.19
C ASP A 356 -12.01 -16.92 1.04
N ARG A 357 -10.71 -16.63 1.02
CA ARG A 357 -10.03 -15.63 1.83
C ARG A 357 -10.74 -14.26 1.82
N GLN A 358 -11.07 -13.77 0.63
CA GLN A 358 -11.52 -12.39 0.45
C GLN A 358 -12.96 -12.19 0.92
N ASP A 359 -13.85 -13.18 0.71
CA ASP A 359 -15.24 -13.11 1.21
C ASP A 359 -15.26 -13.15 2.75
N PHE A 360 -14.43 -14.01 3.37
CA PHE A 360 -14.33 -14.06 4.84
C PHE A 360 -13.73 -12.78 5.43
N ALA A 361 -12.62 -12.28 4.88
CA ALA A 361 -12.01 -11.02 5.33
C ALA A 361 -12.98 -9.83 5.18
N TRP A 362 -13.74 -9.78 4.08
CA TRP A 362 -14.78 -8.77 3.90
C TRP A 362 -15.86 -8.86 4.98
N ARG A 363 -16.35 -10.06 5.30
CA ARG A 363 -17.35 -10.25 6.37
C ARG A 363 -16.82 -9.87 7.74
N LEU A 364 -15.57 -10.20 8.02
CA LEU A 364 -14.92 -9.89 9.29
C LEU A 364 -14.85 -8.37 9.52
N LEU A 365 -14.37 -7.62 8.52
CA LEU A 365 -14.32 -6.15 8.58
C LEU A 365 -15.72 -5.51 8.57
N ALA A 366 -16.68 -6.14 7.89
CA ALA A 366 -18.06 -5.67 7.87
C ALA A 366 -18.84 -5.98 9.17
N GLY A 367 -18.31 -6.84 10.06
CA GLY A 367 -19.03 -7.35 11.24
C GLY A 367 -20.29 -8.12 10.83
N ARG A 368 -20.13 -9.07 9.91
CA ARG A 368 -21.21 -9.85 9.28
C ARG A 368 -20.80 -11.32 9.09
N LEU A 369 -20.17 -11.91 10.11
CA LEU A 369 -19.74 -13.30 10.07
C LEU A 369 -20.95 -14.25 9.97
N ARG A 370 -20.74 -15.40 9.30
CA ARG A 370 -21.77 -16.42 9.05
C ARG A 370 -21.57 -17.59 10.02
N SER A 371 -22.65 -18.34 10.25
CA SER A 371 -22.55 -19.64 10.91
C SER A 371 -21.65 -20.57 10.09
N GLY A 372 -20.56 -21.06 10.71
CA GLY A 372 -19.56 -21.92 10.06
C GLY A 372 -18.27 -21.20 9.68
N ASP A 373 -18.19 -19.87 9.82
CA ASP A 373 -16.91 -19.17 9.82
C ASP A 373 -16.05 -19.61 11.05
N PRO A 374 -14.71 -19.49 11.00
CA PRO A 374 -13.81 -19.95 12.07
C PRO A 374 -14.06 -19.26 13.42
N ILE A 375 -14.54 -18.02 13.35
CA ILE A 375 -14.91 -17.15 14.46
C ILE A 375 -16.32 -16.61 14.25
N GLY A 376 -16.92 -16.06 15.31
CA GLY A 376 -18.30 -15.57 15.29
C GLY A 376 -18.43 -14.14 15.79
N ASP A 377 -19.48 -13.46 15.32
CA ASP A 377 -19.77 -12.10 15.75
C ASP A 377 -20.13 -12.04 17.24
N HIS A 378 -19.70 -10.97 17.89
CA HIS A 378 -20.10 -10.61 19.24
C HIS A 378 -21.59 -10.19 19.26
N PRO A 379 -22.34 -10.43 20.35
CA PRO A 379 -23.75 -10.03 20.42
C PRO A 379 -24.00 -8.51 20.34
N SER A 380 -23.00 -7.70 20.72
CA SER A 380 -23.07 -6.24 20.60
C SER A 380 -22.85 -5.81 19.14
N PRO A 381 -23.72 -4.96 18.55
CA PRO A 381 -23.68 -4.63 17.12
C PRO A 381 -22.44 -3.82 16.68
N ASP A 382 -21.80 -3.14 17.64
CA ASP A 382 -20.62 -2.29 17.42
C ASP A 382 -19.29 -3.08 17.52
N ILE A 383 -19.38 -4.35 17.93
CA ILE A 383 -18.24 -5.27 18.07
C ILE A 383 -18.41 -6.37 17.04
N GLY A 384 -17.45 -6.50 16.13
CA GLY A 384 -17.36 -7.59 15.17
C GLY A 384 -17.01 -8.88 15.90
N HIS A 385 -15.73 -9.16 16.09
CA HIS A 385 -15.28 -10.31 16.89
C HIS A 385 -14.50 -9.85 18.13
N ALA A 386 -14.73 -10.54 19.25
CA ALA A 386 -13.95 -10.46 20.47
C ALA A 386 -13.96 -11.84 21.12
N SER A 387 -12.83 -12.25 21.69
CA SER A 387 -12.71 -13.48 22.48
C SER A 387 -11.96 -13.20 23.77
N ASN A 388 -12.17 -14.08 24.74
CA ASN A 388 -11.53 -14.03 26.06
C ASN A 388 -10.36 -15.01 26.17
N ASP A 389 -10.05 -15.70 25.07
CA ASP A 389 -8.93 -16.64 24.99
C ASP A 389 -7.60 -15.86 24.94
N LEU A 390 -6.57 -16.38 25.60
CA LEU A 390 -5.20 -15.84 25.50
C LEU A 390 -4.53 -16.49 24.28
N ALA A 391 -4.08 -15.65 23.36
CA ALA A 391 -3.44 -16.01 22.11
C ALA A 391 -2.75 -14.75 21.55
N ASP A 392 -2.09 -14.89 20.39
CA ASP A 392 -1.60 -13.78 19.58
C ASP A 392 -2.77 -13.13 18.81
N TYR A 393 -3.05 -11.84 19.04
CA TYR A 393 -4.17 -11.11 18.45
C TYR A 393 -3.76 -10.00 17.52
N ARG A 394 -4.64 -9.78 16.54
CA ARG A 394 -4.69 -8.57 15.73
C ARG A 394 -5.95 -7.80 16.02
N MET A 395 -5.86 -6.48 15.85
CA MET A 395 -6.97 -5.57 16.04
C MET A 395 -7.23 -4.70 14.81
N THR A 396 -8.49 -4.32 14.63
CA THR A 396 -8.87 -3.26 13.70
C THR A 396 -10.16 -2.58 14.14
N GLU A 397 -10.27 -1.30 13.79
CA GLU A 397 -11.50 -0.55 13.81
C GLU A 397 -11.87 -0.19 12.37
N ALA A 398 -12.92 -0.83 11.84
CA ALA A 398 -13.33 -0.69 10.45
C ALA A 398 -14.61 0.16 10.33
N TYR A 399 -14.67 0.97 9.28
CA TYR A 399 -15.76 1.90 8.99
C TYR A 399 -16.37 1.64 7.62
N GLY A 400 -17.69 1.53 7.58
CA GLY A 400 -18.43 1.34 6.34
C GLY A 400 -19.95 1.25 6.54
N PRO A 401 -20.70 0.69 5.58
CA PRO A 401 -20.30 0.58 4.18
C PRO A 401 -20.09 1.96 3.55
N LEU A 402 -19.06 2.07 2.71
CA LEU A 402 -18.69 3.22 1.90
C LEU A 402 -18.89 2.90 0.41
N ARG A 403 -18.80 3.95 -0.41
CA ARG A 403 -18.71 3.86 -1.86
C ARG A 403 -17.57 4.76 -2.32
N LEU A 404 -16.72 4.25 -3.22
CA LEU A 404 -15.58 4.98 -3.75
C LEU A 404 -15.49 4.79 -5.26
N ALA A 405 -16.08 5.71 -6.02
CA ALA A 405 -16.08 5.72 -7.48
C ALA A 405 -14.75 6.24 -8.05
N PRO A 406 -14.45 6.00 -9.35
CA PRO A 406 -13.21 6.47 -9.95
C PRO A 406 -13.01 7.98 -9.80
N GLY A 407 -11.84 8.38 -9.32
CA GLY A 407 -11.45 9.76 -9.01
C GLY A 407 -11.88 10.27 -7.64
N GLU A 408 -12.75 9.56 -6.91
CA GLU A 408 -13.16 9.95 -5.55
C GLU A 408 -12.07 9.63 -4.52
N THR A 409 -12.11 10.37 -3.40
CA THR A 409 -11.21 10.22 -2.26
C THR A 409 -12.02 10.10 -0.98
N ILE A 410 -11.60 9.20 -0.10
CA ILE A 410 -12.07 9.09 1.28
C ILE A 410 -10.89 9.35 2.21
N GLU A 411 -11.17 10.04 3.32
CA GLU A 411 -10.17 10.31 4.35
C GLU A 411 -10.57 9.64 5.67
N MET A 412 -9.56 9.17 6.41
CA MET A 412 -9.70 8.76 7.80
C MET A 412 -8.42 9.12 8.56
N THR A 413 -8.54 9.45 9.84
CA THR A 413 -7.39 9.66 10.74
C THR A 413 -7.51 8.72 11.92
N VAL A 414 -6.47 7.91 12.12
CA VAL A 414 -6.32 7.03 13.30
C VAL A 414 -5.17 7.50 14.17
N ALA A 415 -5.15 7.03 15.41
CA ALA A 415 -4.07 7.22 16.36
C ALA A 415 -3.62 5.86 16.91
N LEU A 416 -2.31 5.65 16.89
CA LEU A 416 -1.64 4.63 17.68
C LEU A 416 -1.22 5.26 19.01
N LEU A 417 -1.39 4.51 20.10
CA LEU A 417 -1.09 4.95 21.46
C LEU A 417 -0.27 3.87 22.16
N LEU A 418 0.71 4.26 22.97
CA LEU A 418 1.34 3.37 23.94
C LEU A 418 1.29 3.99 25.33
N ALA A 419 1.13 3.16 26.36
CA ALA A 419 1.25 3.60 27.75
C ALA A 419 1.68 2.44 28.64
N GLU A 420 2.46 2.74 29.68
CA GLU A 420 2.73 1.75 30.72
C GLU A 420 1.43 1.38 31.47
N PRO A 421 1.32 0.15 32.00
CA PRO A 421 0.22 -0.25 32.86
C PRO A 421 0.27 0.51 34.19
N VAL A 422 -0.90 0.85 34.75
CA VAL A 422 -0.99 1.62 35.99
C VAL A 422 -0.42 0.84 37.17
N ALA A 423 0.62 1.37 37.81
CA ALA A 423 1.27 0.71 38.93
C ALA A 423 0.29 0.34 40.07
N GLY A 424 0.35 -0.90 40.53
CA GLY A 424 -0.48 -1.43 41.63
C GLY A 424 -1.85 -1.97 41.22
N THR A 425 -2.20 -1.92 39.93
CA THR A 425 -3.43 -2.53 39.38
C THR A 425 -3.21 -3.93 38.81
N PHE A 426 -1.95 -4.31 38.60
CA PHE A 426 -1.53 -5.62 38.11
C PHE A 426 -0.38 -6.18 38.96
N THR A 427 0.00 -7.43 38.72
CA THR A 427 1.17 -8.07 39.33
C THR A 427 1.88 -8.89 38.25
N PRO A 428 3.15 -8.61 37.93
CA PRO A 428 3.90 -9.37 36.93
C PRO A 428 3.83 -10.88 37.16
N GLY A 429 3.61 -11.63 36.09
CA GLY A 429 3.39 -13.08 36.09
C GLY A 429 2.00 -13.51 36.57
N THR A 430 1.07 -12.57 36.80
CA THR A 430 -0.32 -12.86 37.13
C THR A 430 -1.24 -12.40 36.00
N ARG A 431 -1.83 -13.38 35.32
CA ARG A 431 -2.72 -13.15 34.18
C ARG A 431 -3.93 -12.30 34.50
N ILE A 432 -4.21 -11.33 33.63
CA ILE A 432 -5.40 -10.49 33.63
C ILE A 432 -6.19 -10.79 32.34
N PRO A 433 -7.36 -11.44 32.44
CA PRO A 433 -8.17 -11.73 31.27
C PRO A 433 -8.78 -10.44 30.70
N PRO A 434 -8.97 -10.35 29.37
CA PRO A 434 -9.54 -9.15 28.74
C PRO A 434 -11.00 -8.91 29.16
N GLY A 435 -11.77 -9.97 29.43
CA GLY A 435 -13.19 -9.91 29.76
C GLY A 435 -14.09 -9.57 28.58
N ASP A 436 -15.41 -9.59 28.79
CA ASP A 436 -16.37 -9.18 27.77
C ASP A 436 -16.29 -7.66 27.55
N PRO A 437 -16.00 -7.15 26.33
CA PRO A 437 -15.90 -5.72 26.06
C PRO A 437 -17.07 -4.85 26.53
N THR A 438 -18.25 -5.44 26.72
CA THR A 438 -19.45 -4.74 27.19
C THR A 438 -19.55 -4.62 28.72
N ASP A 439 -18.66 -5.28 29.46
CA ASP A 439 -18.55 -5.15 30.91
C ASP A 439 -17.62 -3.97 31.25
N PRO A 440 -18.11 -2.90 31.88
CA PRO A 440 -17.29 -1.74 32.25
C PRO A 440 -16.47 -1.97 33.54
N ASP A 441 -16.72 -3.04 34.30
CA ASP A 441 -16.09 -3.28 35.60
C ASP A 441 -14.87 -4.23 35.52
N ARG A 442 -14.36 -4.46 34.31
CA ARG A 442 -13.23 -5.36 34.06
C ARG A 442 -11.93 -4.76 34.56
N THR A 443 -11.15 -5.56 35.29
CA THR A 443 -9.85 -5.16 35.87
C THR A 443 -8.88 -4.57 34.83
N ILE A 444 -8.90 -5.08 33.59
CA ILE A 444 -8.02 -4.57 32.53
C ILE A 444 -8.21 -3.06 32.26
N LEU A 445 -9.41 -2.51 32.48
CA LEU A 445 -9.67 -1.08 32.27
C LEU A 445 -9.02 -0.18 33.35
N ASP A 446 -8.76 -0.72 34.54
CA ASP A 446 -7.99 -0.03 35.59
C ASP A 446 -6.49 -0.07 35.27
N VAL A 447 -6.02 -1.21 34.75
CA VAL A 447 -4.62 -1.38 34.31
C VAL A 447 -4.30 -0.45 33.13
N ALA A 448 -5.24 -0.29 32.21
CA ALA A 448 -5.13 0.54 31.03
C ALA A 448 -5.48 2.03 31.28
N ALA A 449 -5.64 2.49 32.52
CA ALA A 449 -6.23 3.82 32.75
C ALA A 449 -5.41 4.98 32.15
N ASP A 450 -4.08 4.87 32.10
CA ASP A 450 -3.22 5.87 31.45
C ASP A 450 -3.38 5.85 29.91
N LEU A 451 -3.47 4.66 29.29
CA LEU A 451 -3.78 4.52 27.85
C LEU A 451 -5.16 5.14 27.53
N ARG A 452 -6.15 4.88 28.37
CA ARG A 452 -7.51 5.40 28.25
C ARG A 452 -7.56 6.92 28.39
N ALA A 453 -6.76 7.48 29.30
CA ALA A 453 -6.61 8.93 29.45
C ALA A 453 -6.03 9.56 28.17
N LEU A 454 -5.00 8.95 27.57
CA LEU A 454 -4.46 9.41 26.28
C LEU A 454 -5.53 9.34 25.17
N ALA A 455 -6.29 8.24 25.10
CA ALA A 455 -7.35 8.07 24.11
C ALA A 455 -8.44 9.16 24.23
N ALA A 456 -8.84 9.50 25.44
CA ALA A 456 -9.83 10.54 25.70
C ALA A 456 -9.37 11.95 25.24
N ASP A 457 -8.06 12.22 25.24
CA ASP A 457 -7.48 13.50 24.82
C ASP A 457 -7.22 13.60 23.31
N LEU A 458 -7.32 12.51 22.55
CA LEU A 458 -7.03 12.47 21.11
C LEU A 458 -7.74 13.55 20.29
N PRO A 459 -9.05 13.83 20.47
CA PRO A 459 -9.72 14.87 19.68
C PRO A 459 -9.13 16.27 19.92
N VAL A 460 -8.70 16.55 21.15
CA VAL A 460 -8.08 17.84 21.53
C VAL A 460 -6.66 17.92 20.95
N LEU A 461 -5.88 16.85 21.08
CA LEU A 461 -4.53 16.75 20.53
C LEU A 461 -4.55 16.90 19.00
N TRP A 462 -5.44 16.19 18.31
CA TRP A 462 -5.55 16.25 16.86
C TRP A 462 -5.99 17.63 16.38
N ALA A 463 -7.01 18.24 17.01
CA ALA A 463 -7.44 19.58 16.67
C ALA A 463 -6.31 20.63 16.80
N ARG A 464 -5.37 20.40 17.71
CA ARG A 464 -4.22 21.28 17.96
C ARG A 464 -3.07 21.07 16.97
N TYR A 465 -2.80 19.81 16.58
CA TYR A 465 -1.56 19.47 15.88
C TYR A 465 -1.74 19.00 14.43
N ARG A 466 -2.97 18.78 13.96
CA ARG A 466 -3.22 18.41 12.55
C ARG A 466 -2.53 19.36 11.56
N PRO A 467 -2.02 18.85 10.42
CA PRO A 467 -1.14 19.58 9.48
C PRO A 467 -1.58 20.98 9.09
#